data_AF-A0A1L9TMI2-F1
#
_entry.id   AF-A0A1L9TMI2-F1
#
_cell.length_a   1.000
_cell.length_b   1.000
_cell.length_c   1.000
_cell.angle_alpha   90.00
_cell.angle_beta   90.00
_cell.angle_gamma   90.00
#
_symmetry.space_group_name_H-M   'P 1'
#
loop_
_entity.id
_entity.type
_entity.pdbx_description
1 polymer ?
#
loop_
_entity_poly.entity_id
_entity_poly.type
_entity_poly.pdbx_seq_one_letter_code
_entity_poly.pdbx_strand_id
1 'polypeptide(L)'
;MPSKSSHKAALPEPQGLIYDESDMALFRAKLSYHATIDSRLASNDTNLVSISEHQARIIKRWEMLKQVEKDMTDKGKSLSPGEKKQLSQYEWRYKNLEELATKSNR
;
A
#
# COMPACT_ATOMS: atom_id res chain seq x y z
N MET A 1 13.60 23.93 53.02
CA MET A 1 13.99 22.62 52.43
C MET A 1 13.57 22.63 50.96
N PRO A 2 14.46 22.35 49.99
CA PRO A 2 14.06 22.33 48.58
C PRO A 2 13.45 20.97 48.21
N SER A 3 12.31 21.00 47.52
CA SER A 3 11.56 19.83 47.06
C SER A 3 12.29 19.12 45.91
N LYS A 4 12.34 17.78 46.00
CA LYS A 4 13.00 16.91 45.01
C LYS A 4 12.33 17.04 43.65
N SER A 5 13.12 17.32 42.62
CA SER A 5 12.71 17.25 41.22
C SER A 5 12.32 15.82 40.87
N SER A 6 11.03 15.63 40.55
CA SER A 6 10.54 14.38 39.97
C SER A 6 11.16 14.22 38.60
N HIS A 7 12.18 13.37 38.49
CA HIS A 7 12.70 12.91 37.21
C HIS A 7 11.57 12.14 36.52
N LYS A 8 10.82 12.83 35.66
CA LYS A 8 9.95 12.19 34.67
C LYS A 8 10.83 11.22 33.90
N ALA A 9 10.53 9.93 34.02
CA ALA A 9 11.09 8.91 33.15
C ALA A 9 10.83 9.34 31.70
N ALA A 10 11.86 9.84 31.04
CA ALA A 10 11.81 10.13 29.61
C ALA A 10 11.71 8.78 28.91
N LEU A 11 10.49 8.38 28.57
CA LEU A 11 10.28 7.33 27.59
C LEU A 11 11.03 7.77 26.33
N PRO A 12 11.79 6.87 25.66
CA PRO A 12 12.47 7.23 24.44
C PRO A 12 11.45 7.81 23.45
N GLU A 13 11.80 8.94 22.84
CA GLU A 13 11.03 9.53 21.75
C GLU A 13 10.72 8.42 20.73
N PRO A 14 9.46 8.25 20.30
CA PRO A 14 9.12 7.23 19.32
C PRO A 14 9.97 7.49 18.07
N GLN A 15 10.96 6.62 17.84
CA GLN A 15 11.71 6.54 16.59
C GLN A 15 10.81 5.91 15.54
N GLY A 16 9.75 6.64 15.17
CA GLY A 16 8.82 6.22 14.15
C GLY A 16 9.53 6.19 12.81
N LEU A 17 9.55 5.01 12.17
CA LEU A 17 9.88 4.90 10.75
C LEU A 17 8.84 5.71 9.97
N ILE A 18 9.28 6.81 9.34
CA ILE A 18 8.45 7.58 8.42
C ILE A 18 8.45 6.82 7.10
N TYR A 19 7.33 6.18 6.79
CA TYR A 19 7.14 5.51 5.51
C TYR A 19 6.60 6.49 4.48
N ASP A 20 7.05 6.33 3.24
CA ASP A 20 6.40 6.97 2.10
C ASP A 20 4.96 6.47 1.97
N GLU A 21 4.03 7.39 1.72
CA GLU A 21 2.61 7.09 1.71
C GLU A 21 2.24 6.15 0.55
N SER A 22 2.95 6.27 -0.58
CA SER A 22 2.73 5.38 -1.72
C SER A 22 3.24 3.95 -1.48
N ASP A 23 4.35 3.80 -0.74
CA ASP A 23 4.83 2.49 -0.26
C ASP A 23 3.83 1.84 0.69
N MET A 24 3.28 2.61 1.63
CA MET A 24 2.26 2.13 2.54
C MET A 24 0.98 1.73 1.82
N ALA A 25 0.59 2.46 0.78
CA ALA A 25 -0.59 2.14 -0.02
C ALA A 25 -0.40 0.82 -0.78
N LEU A 26 0.76 0.60 -1.40
CA LEU A 26 1.10 -0.66 -2.07
C LEU A 26 1.14 -1.83 -1.07
N PHE A 27 1.74 -1.63 0.10
CA PHE A 27 1.78 -2.63 1.16
C PHE A 27 0.36 -3.06 1.58
N ARG A 28 -0.53 -2.09 1.84
CA ARG A 28 -1.93 -2.37 2.21
C ARG A 28 -2.67 -3.10 1.10
N ALA A 29 -2.45 -2.72 -0.16
CA ALA A 29 -3.05 -3.40 -1.31
C ALA A 29 -2.61 -4.87 -1.37
N LYS A 30 -1.31 -5.14 -1.25
CA LYS A 30 -0.78 -6.52 -1.21
C LYS A 30 -1.36 -7.33 -0.06
N LEU A 31 -1.44 -6.74 1.12
CA LEU A 31 -2.00 -7.40 2.30
C LEU A 31 -3.47 -7.78 2.09
N SER A 32 -4.29 -6.84 1.59
CA SER A 32 -5.70 -7.09 1.26
C SER A 32 -5.87 -8.17 0.19
N TYR A 33 -5.05 -8.13 -0.87
CA TYR A 33 -5.09 -9.12 -1.93
C TYR A 33 -4.78 -10.52 -1.42
N HIS A 34 -3.65 -10.69 -0.72
CA HIS A 34 -3.24 -12.00 -0.20
C HIS A 34 -4.18 -12.53 0.89
N ALA A 35 -4.84 -11.66 1.64
CA ALA A 35 -5.82 -12.08 2.64
C ALA A 35 -7.12 -12.65 2.03
N THR A 36 -7.42 -12.36 0.76
CA THR A 36 -8.73 -12.66 0.15
C THR A 36 -8.66 -13.51 -1.10
N ILE A 37 -7.52 -13.59 -1.77
CA ILE A 37 -7.37 -14.24 -3.07
C ILE A 37 -7.83 -15.70 -3.09
N ASP A 38 -7.43 -16.51 -2.12
CA ASP A 38 -7.75 -17.94 -2.11
C ASP A 38 -9.27 -18.17 -2.02
N SER A 39 -9.94 -17.37 -1.18
CA SER A 39 -11.40 -17.39 -1.05
C SER A 39 -12.09 -16.93 -2.34
N ARG A 40 -11.59 -15.86 -2.97
CA ARG A 40 -12.16 -15.33 -4.23
C ARG A 40 -12.02 -16.33 -5.38
N LEU A 41 -10.88 -17.02 -5.48
CA LEU A 41 -10.66 -18.06 -6.49
C LEU A 41 -11.52 -19.31 -6.25
N ALA A 42 -11.82 -19.64 -4.99
CA ALA A 42 -12.70 -20.75 -4.65
C ALA A 42 -14.20 -20.43 -4.78
N SER A 43 -14.58 -19.15 -4.90
CA SER A 43 -15.99 -18.71 -4.78
C SER A 43 -16.93 -19.07 -5.94
N ASN A 44 -16.43 -19.68 -7.02
CA ASN A 44 -17.16 -19.90 -8.29
C ASN A 44 -17.76 -18.63 -8.94
N ASP A 45 -17.59 -17.45 -8.34
CA ASP A 45 -18.00 -16.17 -8.91
C ASP A 45 -16.93 -15.68 -9.91
N THR A 46 -17.28 -15.75 -11.19
CA THR A 46 -16.42 -15.32 -12.29
C THR A 46 -16.05 -13.83 -12.23
N ASN A 47 -16.90 -12.99 -11.62
CA ASN A 47 -16.59 -11.58 -11.42
C ASN A 47 -15.51 -11.41 -10.34
N LEU A 48 -15.61 -12.12 -9.22
CA LEU A 48 -14.60 -12.06 -8.15
C LEU A 48 -13.24 -12.60 -8.61
N VAL A 49 -13.24 -13.66 -9.42
CA VAL A 49 -12.01 -14.17 -10.06
C VAL A 49 -11.40 -13.10 -10.97
N SER A 50 -12.20 -12.52 -11.87
CA SER A 50 -11.74 -11.49 -12.81
C SER A 50 -11.22 -10.23 -12.10
N ILE A 51 -11.89 -9.78 -11.03
CA ILE A 51 -11.44 -8.66 -10.19
C ILE A 51 -10.08 -8.99 -9.57
N SER A 52 -9.93 -10.20 -9.01
CA SER A 52 -8.70 -10.64 -8.37
C SER A 52 -7.53 -10.69 -9.36
N GLU A 53 -7.74 -11.16 -10.58
CA GLU A 53 -6.70 -11.14 -11.62
C GLU A 53 -6.29 -9.72 -12.01
N HIS A 54 -7.26 -8.79 -12.10
CA HIS A 54 -6.97 -7.39 -12.38
C HIS A 54 -6.18 -6.73 -11.25
N GLN A 55 -6.54 -7.02 -9.99
CA GLN A 55 -5.81 -6.57 -8.82
C GLN A 55 -4.36 -7.06 -8.81
N ALA A 56 -4.13 -8.34 -9.14
CA ALA A 56 -2.78 -8.90 -9.28
C ALA A 56 -1.94 -8.15 -10.34
N ARG A 57 -2.55 -7.83 -11.50
CA ARG A 57 -1.89 -7.05 -12.56
C ARG A 57 -1.56 -5.63 -12.12
N ILE A 58 -2.44 -4.98 -11.36
CA ILE A 58 -2.19 -3.64 -10.81
C ILE A 58 -1.03 -3.68 -9.83
N ILE A 59 -1.06 -4.61 -8.86
CA ILE A 59 0.01 -4.77 -7.87
C ILE A 59 1.36 -4.96 -8.57
N LYS A 60 1.45 -5.90 -9.53
CA LYS A 60 2.68 -6.16 -10.27
C LYS A 60 3.23 -4.92 -10.97
N ARG A 61 2.37 -4.14 -11.64
CA ARG A 61 2.79 -2.91 -12.34
C ARG A 61 3.19 -1.81 -11.37
N TRP A 62 2.50 -1.72 -10.25
CA TRP A 62 2.81 -0.77 -9.19
C TRP A 62 4.17 -1.08 -8.55
N GLU A 63 4.44 -2.35 -8.24
CA GLU A 63 5.76 -2.81 -7.75
C GLU A 63 6.89 -2.48 -8.72
N MET A 64 6.69 -2.74 -10.02
CA MET A 64 7.68 -2.39 -11.03
C MET A 64 7.97 -0.88 -11.05
N LEU A 65 6.93 -0.03 -10.93
CA LEU A 65 7.12 1.41 -10.93
C LEU A 65 7.81 1.91 -9.65
N LYS A 66 7.53 1.30 -8.49
CA LYS A 66 8.24 1.59 -7.24
C LYS A 66 9.69 1.13 -7.26
N GLN A 67 9.99 0.03 -7.96
CA GLN A 67 11.39 -0.36 -8.21
C GLN A 67 12.11 0.67 -9.08
N VAL A 68 11.46 1.18 -10.14
CA VAL A 68 12.01 2.27 -10.96
C VAL A 68 12.24 3.53 -10.14
N GLU A 69 11.31 3.89 -9.25
CA GLU A 69 11.48 5.03 -8.34
C GLU A 69 12.71 4.88 -7.45
N LYS A 70 12.90 3.70 -6.86
CA LYS A 70 14.08 3.40 -6.04
C LYS A 70 15.37 3.53 -6.85
N ASP A 71 15.43 2.92 -8.03
CA ASP A 71 16.60 2.96 -8.91
C ASP A 71 16.93 4.39 -9.37
N MET A 72 15.92 5.24 -9.55
CA MET A 72 16.09 6.66 -9.89
C MET A 72 16.57 7.47 -8.69
N THR A 73 16.01 7.20 -7.50
CA THR A 73 16.38 7.86 -6.24
C THR A 73 17.83 7.55 -5.88
N ASP A 74 18.28 6.30 -6.06
CA ASP A 74 19.67 5.87 -5.86
C ASP A 74 20.64 6.61 -6.81
N LYS A 75 20.15 7.08 -7.96
CA LYS A 75 20.89 7.91 -8.93
C LYS A 75 20.72 9.42 -8.70
N GLY A 76 20.09 9.83 -7.60
CA GLY A 76 19.81 11.23 -7.28
C GLY A 76 18.74 11.88 -8.17
N LYS A 77 17.93 11.09 -8.87
CA LYS A 77 16.82 11.54 -9.72
C LYS A 77 15.49 11.21 -9.04
N SER A 78 14.41 11.85 -9.49
CA SER A 78 13.05 11.53 -9.03
C SER A 78 12.19 11.07 -10.21
N LEU A 79 11.09 10.40 -9.90
CA LEU A 79 10.06 10.07 -10.89
C LEU A 79 9.54 11.34 -11.57
N SER A 80 9.25 11.21 -12.85
CA SER A 80 8.53 12.24 -13.61
C SER A 80 7.13 12.46 -13.02
N PRO A 81 6.51 13.64 -13.22
CA PRO A 81 5.14 13.88 -12.80
C PRO A 81 4.13 12.85 -13.37
N GLY A 82 4.39 12.33 -14.58
CA GLY A 82 3.58 11.30 -15.20
C GLY A 82 3.63 9.97 -14.45
N GLU A 83 4.82 9.55 -14.03
CA GLU A 83 5.02 8.33 -13.23
C GLU A 83 4.43 8.47 -11.83
N LYS A 84 4.58 9.63 -11.17
CA LYS A 84 3.91 9.90 -9.89
C LYS A 84 2.39 9.81 -10.01
N LYS A 85 1.82 10.36 -11.10
CA LYS A 85 0.39 10.22 -11.41
C LYS A 85 -0.01 8.76 -11.63
N GLN A 86 0.84 7.94 -12.24
CA GLN A 86 0.58 6.51 -12.41
C GLN A 86 0.52 5.77 -11.06
N LEU A 87 1.38 6.10 -10.10
CA LEU A 87 1.31 5.54 -8.74
C LEU A 87 -0.05 5.80 -8.09
N SER A 88 -0.51 7.06 -8.09
CA SER A 88 -1.83 7.41 -7.56
C SER A 88 -2.98 6.73 -8.30
N GLN A 89 -2.84 6.51 -9.62
CA GLN A 89 -3.84 5.79 -10.41
C GLN A 89 -3.89 4.30 -10.05
N TYR A 90 -2.75 3.65 -9.78
CA TYR A 90 -2.74 2.26 -9.35
C TYR A 90 -3.44 2.09 -8.00
N GLU A 91 -3.17 2.98 -7.05
CA GLU A 91 -3.87 3.00 -5.77
C GLU A 91 -5.39 3.14 -5.95
N TRP A 92 -5.82 4.15 -6.70
CA TRP A 92 -7.25 4.40 -6.92
C TRP A 92 -7.95 3.24 -7.62
N ARG A 93 -7.33 2.68 -8.67
CA ARG A 93 -7.89 1.53 -9.41
C ARG A 93 -8.00 0.30 -8.51
N TYR A 94 -6.97 0.04 -7.69
CA TYR A 94 -7.01 -1.08 -6.75
C TYR A 94 -8.15 -0.91 -5.74
N LYS A 95 -8.27 0.27 -5.11
CA LYS A 95 -9.34 0.56 -4.13
C LYS A 95 -10.73 0.37 -4.73
N ASN A 96 -10.96 0.88 -5.94
CA ASN A 96 -12.26 0.69 -6.60
C ASN A 96 -12.58 -0.78 -6.88
N LEU A 97 -11.60 -1.57 -7.34
CA LEU A 97 -11.79 -3.00 -7.53
C LEU A 97 -12.09 -3.71 -6.22
N GLU A 98 -11.41 -3.32 -5.13
CA GLU A 98 -11.66 -3.87 -3.81
C GLU A 98 -13.04 -3.49 -3.26
N GLU A 99 -13.49 -2.25 -3.50
CA GLU A 99 -14.85 -1.83 -3.19
C GLU A 99 -15.90 -2.63 -3.97
N LEU A 100 -15.66 -2.90 -5.26
CA LEU A 100 -16.57 -3.72 -6.07
C LEU A 100 -16.63 -5.16 -5.55
N ALA A 101 -15.48 -5.74 -5.19
CA ALA A 101 -15.40 -7.09 -4.64
C ALA A 101 -16.12 -7.22 -3.29
N THR A 102 -16.09 -6.17 -2.47
CA THR A 102 -16.70 -6.15 -1.13
C THR A 102 -18.17 -5.71 -1.14
N LYS A 103 -18.60 -4.88 -2.10
CA LYS A 103 -20.01 -4.51 -2.30
C LYS A 103 -20.88 -5.68 -2.76
N SER A 104 -20.31 -6.62 -3.51
CA SER A 104 -21.03 -7.84 -3.93
C SER A 104 -21.34 -8.80 -2.76
N ASN A 105 -20.79 -8.53 -1.56
CA ASN A 105 -20.86 -9.41 -0.40
C ASN A 105 -21.57 -8.76 0.81
N ARG A 106 -22.32 -7.66 0.59
CA ARG A 106 -23.07 -6.93 1.62
C ARG A 106 -24.57 -6.89 1.32
#